data_AF-A0A6H0KLN6-F1
#
_entry.id   AF-A0A6H0KLN6-F1
#
_cell.length_a   1.000
_cell.length_b   1.000
_cell.length_c   1.000
_cell.angle_alpha   90.00
_cell.angle_beta   90.00
_cell.angle_gamma   90.00
#
_symmetry.space_group_name_H-M   'P 1'
#
loop_
_entity.id
_entity.type
_entity.pdbx_description
1 polymer ?
#
loop_
_entity_poly.entity_id
_entity_poly.type
_entity_poly.pdbx_seq_one_letter_code
_entity_poly.pdbx_strand_id
1 'polypeptide(L)'
;MEKSIETRVAELEQQIFLCKNVLSFDEASMFLHLSKSYLYKLTSGNLIPHYKPQGKMLYFEKAELETWLRQNPVKTQAQIEQEAQAYTLNRPLKK
;
A
#
# COMPACT_ATOMS: atom_id res chain seq x y z
N MET A 1 20.47 16.00 -25.57
CA MET A 1 21.54 15.49 -24.69
C MET A 1 21.33 14.00 -24.54
N GLU A 2 22.28 13.18 -24.97
CA GLU A 2 22.25 11.75 -24.67
C GLU A 2 22.38 11.55 -23.16
N LYS A 3 21.54 10.67 -22.59
CA LYS A 3 21.64 10.30 -21.19
C LYS A 3 22.91 9.48 -20.99
N SER A 4 23.66 9.73 -19.92
CA SER A 4 24.81 8.90 -19.57
C SER A 4 24.35 7.48 -19.23
N ILE A 5 25.28 6.52 -19.32
CA ILE A 5 25.00 5.10 -19.07
C ILE A 5 24.51 4.90 -17.63
N GLU A 6 25.12 5.60 -16.67
CA GLU A 6 24.77 5.54 -15.25
C GLU A 6 23.31 5.95 -15.02
N THR A 7 22.86 7.00 -15.71
CA THR A 7 21.47 7.47 -15.63
C THR A 7 20.51 6.42 -16.17
N ARG A 8 20.85 5.79 -17.30
CA ARG A 8 20.02 4.76 -17.93
C ARG A 8 19.95 3.49 -17.09
N VAL A 9 21.05 3.10 -16.43
CA VAL A 9 21.07 1.95 -15.53
C VAL A 9 20.18 2.20 -14.31
N ALA A 10 20.28 3.38 -13.69
CA ALA A 10 19.41 3.73 -12.56
C ALA A 10 17.91 3.73 -12.94
N GLU A 11 17.57 4.21 -14.14
CA GLU A 11 16.20 4.15 -14.67
C GLU A 11 15.70 2.70 -14.85
N LEU A 12 16.57 1.80 -15.34
CA LEU A 12 16.24 0.38 -15.51
C LEU A 12 16.04 -0.34 -14.17
N GLU A 13 16.90 -0.07 -13.18
CA GLU A 13 16.75 -0.64 -11.84
C GLU A 13 15.41 -0.24 -11.20
N GLN A 14 15.02 1.03 -11.35
CA GLN A 14 13.70 1.53 -10.91
C GLN A 14 12.55 0.85 -11.67
N GLN A 15 12.65 0.68 -12.98
CA GLN A 15 11.62 -0.01 -13.76
C GLN A 15 11.47 -1.48 -13.36
N ILE A 16 12.57 -2.19 -13.12
CA ILE A 16 12.54 -3.59 -12.66
C ILE A 16 11.84 -3.68 -11.31
N PHE A 17 12.14 -2.77 -10.37
CA PHE A 17 11.45 -2.71 -9.08
C PHE A 17 9.93 -2.52 -9.25
N LEU A 18 9.50 -1.64 -10.15
CA LEU A 18 8.08 -1.39 -10.40
C LEU A 18 7.34 -2.59 -11.01
N CYS A 19 8.03 -3.43 -11.78
CA CYS A 19 7.47 -4.60 -12.47
C CYS A 19 7.43 -5.88 -11.63
N LYS A 20 8.09 -5.93 -10.46
CA LYS A 20 8.05 -7.11 -9.59
C LYS A 20 6.68 -7.25 -8.92
N ASN A 21 6.11 -8.45 -8.99
CA ASN A 21 4.88 -8.81 -8.28
C ASN A 21 5.18 -9.21 -6.84
N VAL A 22 6.26 -9.96 -6.62
CA VAL A 22 6.69 -10.39 -5.28
C VAL A 22 7.89 -9.58 -4.84
N LEU A 23 7.77 -8.98 -3.66
CA LEU A 23 8.80 -8.16 -3.02
C LEU A 23 9.43 -8.93 -1.86
N SER A 24 10.75 -8.79 -1.72
CA SER A 24 11.47 -9.13 -0.49
C SER A 24 11.16 -8.14 0.65
N PHE A 25 11.64 -8.43 1.85
CA PHE A 25 11.47 -7.53 3.00
C PHE A 25 12.03 -6.12 2.77
N ASP A 26 13.22 -6.02 2.17
CA ASP A 26 13.85 -4.73 1.90
C ASP A 26 13.08 -3.96 0.82
N GLU A 27 12.65 -4.65 -0.23
CA GLU A 27 11.83 -4.06 -1.29
C GLU A 27 10.46 -3.60 -0.79
N ALA A 28 9.81 -4.36 0.09
CA ALA A 28 8.55 -3.98 0.72
C ALA A 28 8.71 -2.78 1.65
N SER A 29 9.82 -2.71 2.40
CA SER A 29 10.17 -1.54 3.24
C SER A 29 10.31 -0.29 2.38
N MET A 30 10.95 -0.39 1.21
CA MET A 30 11.06 0.70 0.25
C MET A 30 9.72 1.05 -0.38
N PHE A 31 8.95 0.06 -0.83
CA PHE A 31 7.64 0.25 -1.50
C PHE A 31 6.62 0.94 -0.60
N LEU A 32 6.56 0.55 0.68
CA LEU A 32 5.62 1.11 1.66
C LEU A 32 6.14 2.39 2.31
N HIS A 33 7.38 2.80 2.03
CA HIS A 33 8.08 3.89 2.71
C HIS A 33 8.09 3.74 4.24
N LEU A 34 8.22 2.50 4.73
CA LEU A 34 8.27 2.18 6.16
C LEU A 34 9.69 1.83 6.58
N SER A 35 10.07 2.19 7.81
CA SER A 35 11.32 1.70 8.37
C SER A 35 11.28 0.18 8.54
N LYS A 36 12.42 -0.49 8.35
CA LYS A 36 12.54 -1.94 8.53
C LYS A 36 12.03 -2.41 9.89
N SER A 37 12.35 -1.67 10.96
CA SER A 37 11.88 -2.00 12.32
C SER A 37 10.36 -1.93 12.44
N TYR A 38 9.72 -0.95 11.79
CA TYR A 38 8.26 -0.83 11.80
C TYR A 38 7.61 -1.91 10.95
N LEU A 39 8.13 -2.18 9.75
CA LEU A 39 7.66 -3.29 8.92
C LEU A 39 7.79 -4.63 9.65
N TYR A 40 8.90 -4.84 10.37
CA TYR A 40 9.08 -6.03 11.19
C TYR A 40 7.99 -6.13 12.27
N LYS A 41 7.71 -5.03 13.00
CA LYS A 41 6.63 -4.98 13.98
C LYS A 41 5.28 -5.37 13.37
N LEU A 42 4.95 -4.85 12.19
CA LEU A 42 3.71 -5.20 11.48
C LEU A 42 3.65 -6.69 11.12
N THR A 43 4.75 -7.25 10.61
CA THR A 43 4.82 -8.67 10.24
C THR A 43 4.73 -9.58 11.47
N SER A 44 5.43 -9.28 12.56
CA SER A 44 5.38 -10.05 13.79
C SER A 44 4.00 -10.00 14.47
N GLY A 45 3.25 -8.91 14.26
CA GLY A 45 1.89 -8.75 14.77
C GLY A 45 0.80 -9.27 13.84
N ASN A 46 1.15 -9.87 12.69
CA ASN A 46 0.19 -10.26 11.64
C ASN A 46 -0.72 -9.11 11.17
N LEU A 47 -0.21 -7.87 11.19
CA LEU A 47 -0.97 -6.66 10.84
C LEU A 47 -0.87 -6.28 9.36
N ILE A 48 0.04 -6.93 8.63
CA ILE A 48 0.28 -6.72 7.20
C ILE A 48 0.31 -8.07 6.48
N PRO A 49 -0.32 -8.20 5.29
CA PRO A 49 -0.25 -9.42 4.49
C PRO A 49 1.19 -9.74 4.12
N HIS A 50 1.62 -10.97 4.38
CA HIS A 50 2.97 -11.44 4.10
C HIS A 50 3.01 -12.96 4.00
N TYR A 51 4.05 -13.47 3.35
CA TYR A 51 4.30 -14.89 3.10
C TYR A 51 5.62 -15.33 3.74
N LYS A 52 5.65 -16.56 4.26
CA LYS A 52 6.83 -17.13 4.93
C LYS A 52 7.07 -18.60 4.52
N PRO A 53 7.31 -18.91 3.23
CA PRO A 53 7.31 -20.27 2.69
C PRO A 53 8.31 -21.22 3.36
N GLN A 54 9.44 -20.70 3.83
CA GLN A 54 10.49 -21.46 4.52
C GLN A 54 10.65 -21.08 6.00
N GLY A 55 9.70 -20.36 6.59
CA GLY A 55 9.73 -20.02 8.01
C GLY A 55 10.79 -18.99 8.44
N LYS A 56 11.73 -18.59 7.57
CA LYS A 56 12.77 -17.58 7.85
C LYS A 56 12.59 -16.28 7.07
N MET A 57 12.42 -16.37 5.76
CA MET A 57 12.33 -15.22 4.86
C MET A 57 10.89 -14.74 4.70
N LEU A 58 10.72 -13.42 4.63
CA LEU A 58 9.44 -12.76 4.39
C LEU A 58 9.35 -12.27 2.95
N TYR A 59 8.20 -12.53 2.33
CA TYR A 59 7.85 -12.08 0.99
C TYR A 59 6.48 -11.42 1.00
N PHE A 60 6.24 -10.52 0.05
CA PHE A 60 5.04 -9.72 -0.04
C PHE A 60 4.54 -9.69 -1.48
N GLU A 61 3.24 -9.93 -1.68
CA GLU A 61 2.61 -9.71 -2.97
C GLU A 61 2.22 -8.23 -3.09
N LYS A 62 2.68 -7.58 -4.16
CA LYS A 62 2.50 -6.13 -4.36
C LYS A 62 1.02 -5.75 -4.39
N ALA A 63 0.19 -6.55 -5.06
CA ALA A 63 -1.26 -6.31 -5.14
C ALA A 63 -1.95 -6.35 -3.77
N GLU A 64 -1.49 -7.22 -2.86
CA GLU A 64 -2.01 -7.30 -1.50
C GLU A 64 -1.57 -6.10 -0.66
N LEU A 65 -0.32 -5.66 -0.82
CA LEU A 65 0.17 -4.43 -0.18
C LEU A 65 -0.62 -3.20 -0.64
N GLU A 66 -0.89 -3.06 -1.94
CA GLU A 66 -1.72 -1.97 -2.47
C GLU A 66 -3.15 -2.01 -1.92
N THR A 67 -3.71 -3.21 -1.76
CA THR A 67 -5.04 -3.39 -1.17
C THR A 67 -5.03 -3.03 0.32
N TRP A 68 -3.99 -3.42 1.04
CA TRP A 68 -3.77 -3.07 2.44
C TRP A 68 -3.63 -1.55 2.64
N LEU A 69 -2.92 -0.86 1.75
CA LEU A 69 -2.78 0.61 1.77
C LEU A 69 -4.12 1.36 1.58
N ARG A 70 -5.10 0.73 0.90
CA ARG A 70 -6.42 1.31 0.66
C ARG A 70 -7.44 1.02 1.78
N GLN A 71 -7.00 0.39 2.87
CA GLN A 71 -7.88 0.12 4.01
C GLN A 71 -8.25 1.40 4.76
N ASN A 72 -9.45 1.41 5.35
CA ASN A 72 -9.98 2.52 6.16
C ASN A 72 -9.97 3.89 5.43
N PRO A 73 -10.65 4.00 4.26
CA PRO A 73 -10.72 5.27 3.54
C PRO A 73 -11.38 6.34 4.41
N VAL A 74 -10.75 7.52 4.47
CA VAL A 74 -11.33 8.68 5.14
C VAL A 74 -12.22 9.42 4.14
N LYS A 75 -13.51 9.53 4.46
CA LYS A 75 -14.47 10.26 3.62
C LYS A 75 -14.16 11.75 3.64
N THR A 76 -14.34 12.40 2.51
CA THR A 76 -14.27 13.86 2.43
C THR A 76 -15.51 14.50 3.05
N GLN A 77 -15.39 15.76 3.46
CA GLN A 77 -16.52 16.52 4.01
C GLN A 77 -17.73 16.52 3.05
N ALA A 78 -17.49 16.69 1.75
CA ALA A 78 -18.53 16.64 0.73
C ALA A 78 -19.23 15.27 0.64
N GLN A 79 -18.47 14.16 0.75
CA GLN A 79 -19.05 12.81 0.78
C GLN A 79 -19.91 12.60 2.03
N ILE A 80 -19.44 13.08 3.18
CA ILE A 80 -20.19 13.02 4.45
C ILE A 80 -21.49 13.83 4.34
N GLU A 81 -21.44 15.05 3.80
CA GLU A 81 -22.60 15.90 3.58
C GLU A 81 -23.60 15.27 2.60
N GLN A 82 -23.11 14.70 1.49
CA GLN A 82 -23.95 14.01 0.53
C GLN A 82 -24.66 12.81 1.16
N GLU A 83 -23.98 12.01 1.98
CA GLU A 83 -24.60 10.92 2.72
C GLU A 83 -25.62 11.41 3.75
N ALA A 84 -25.33 12.50 4.46
CA ALA A 84 -26.27 13.11 5.41
C ALA A 84 -27.53 13.64 4.70
N GLN A 85 -27.36 14.29 3.54
CA GLN A 85 -28.47 14.73 2.70
C GLN A 85 -29.30 13.52 2.22
N ALA A 86 -28.66 12.50 1.65
CA ALA A 86 -29.33 11.28 1.20
C ALA A 86 -30.09 10.59 2.34
N TYR A 87 -29.54 10.60 3.56
CA TYR A 87 -30.20 10.02 4.73
C TYR A 87 -31.48 10.79 5.12
N THR A 88 -31.43 12.13 5.16
CA THR A 88 -32.60 12.97 5.49
C THR A 88 -33.71 12.91 4.43
N LEU A 89 -33.35 12.81 3.15
CA LEU A 89 -34.30 12.60 2.05
C LEU A 89 -35.02 11.24 2.12
N ASN A 90 -34.31 10.17 2.49
CA ASN A 90 -34.86 8.81 2.52
C ASN A 90 -35.61 8.46 3.82
N ARG A 91 -35.44 9.22 4.90
CA ARG A 91 -36.21 9.10 6.14
C ARG A 91 -36.67 10.47 6.61
N PRO A 92 -37.89 10.90 6.24
CA PRO A 92 -38.43 12.14 6.79
C PRO A 92 -38.48 12.01 8.31
N LEU A 93 -37.86 12.96 9.00
CA LEU A 93 -37.89 13.03 10.46
C LEU A 93 -39.35 12.95 10.90
N LYS A 94 -39.71 11.91 11.66
CA LYS A 94 -41.03 11.85 12.30
C LYS A 94 -41.14 13.09 13.18
N LYS A 95 -42.11 13.95 12.84
CA LYS A 95 -42.53 15.09 13.68
C LYS A 95 -43.00 14.59 15.05
#